data_AF-A0A7K5Z6U5-F1
#
_entry.id   AF-A0A7K5Z6U5-F1
#
_cell.length_a   1.000
_cell.length_b   1.000
_cell.length_c   1.000
_cell.angle_alpha   90.00
_cell.angle_beta   90.00
_cell.angle_gamma   90.00
#
_symmetry.space_group_name_H-M   'P 1'
#
loop_
_entity.id
_entity.type
_entity.pdbx_description
1 polymer ?
#
loop_
_entity_poly.entity_id
_entity_poly.type
_entity_poly.pdbx_seq_one_letter_code
_entity_poly.pdbx_strand_id
1 'polypeptide(L)' 'CPQSLLVLLDLLGARHPAIHSHFPSTHHWFLRLVAIEQRLRHLGLLHAHPRDEPFFRLSPPPGPVEDDHIPFLQRG' A
#
# COMPACT_ATOMS: atom_id res chain seq x y z
N CYS A 1 -17.72 16.05 -5.02
CA CYS A 1 -17.79 14.77 -5.75
C CYS A 1 -16.93 13.75 -5.02
N PRO A 2 -17.40 12.53 -4.72
CA PRO A 2 -16.53 11.50 -4.16
C PRO A 2 -15.38 11.24 -5.14
N GLN A 3 -14.15 11.22 -4.64
CA GLN A 3 -13.00 10.79 -5.43
C GLN A 3 -13.07 9.27 -5.59
N SER A 4 -13.12 8.78 -6.82
CA SER A 4 -13.07 7.35 -7.13
C SER A 4 -11.61 6.88 -7.08
N LEU A 5 -11.38 5.67 -6.55
CA LEU A 5 -10.05 5.06 -6.41
C LEU A 5 -10.11 3.61 -6.89
N LEU A 6 -9.21 3.23 -7.78
CA LEU A 6 -8.92 1.82 -8.07
C LEU A 6 -7.87 1.31 -7.07
N VAL A 7 -8.20 0.25 -6.35
CA VAL A 7 -7.25 -0.48 -5.49
C VAL A 7 -7.03 -1.85 -6.12
N LEU A 8 -5.87 -2.03 -6.76
CA LEU A 8 -5.45 -3.31 -7.31
C LEU A 8 -4.61 -4.05 -6.26
N LEU A 9 -5.01 -5.29 -5.94
CA LEU A 9 -4.26 -6.17 -5.04
C LEU A 9 -3.70 -7.33 -5.87
N ASP A 10 -2.38 -7.45 -5.92
CA ASP A 10 -1.70 -8.55 -6.61
C ASP A 10 -0.46 -9.02 -5.81
N LEU A 11 0.00 -10.24 -6.10
CA LEU A 11 1.17 -10.92 -5.51
C LEU A 11 1.20 -10.91 -3.96
N LEU A 12 0.04 -10.93 -3.31
CA LEU A 12 -0.08 -11.03 -1.86
C LEU A 12 0.00 -12.49 -1.39
N GLY A 13 0.65 -12.71 -0.23
CA GLY A 13 0.72 -14.03 0.44
C GLY A 13 2.13 -14.45 0.84
N ALA A 14 3.17 -13.82 0.27
CA ALA A 14 4.55 -14.00 0.71
C ALA A 14 4.78 -13.39 2.10
N ARG A 15 5.78 -13.90 2.84
CA ARG A 15 6.19 -13.33 4.12
C ARG A 15 6.84 -11.96 3.92
N HIS A 16 6.54 -11.03 4.82
CA HIS A 16 7.12 -9.68 4.88
C HIS A 16 7.04 -8.89 3.55
N PRO A 17 5.83 -8.67 2.99
CA PRO A 17 5.69 -7.85 1.81
C PRO A 17 6.16 -6.41 2.09
N ALA A 18 6.76 -5.78 1.08
CA ALA A 18 7.13 -4.37 1.12
C ALA A 18 6.30 -3.60 0.09
N ILE A 19 5.26 -2.92 0.56
CA ILE A 19 4.28 -2.21 -0.25
C ILE A 19 4.63 -0.72 -0.21
N HIS A 20 4.80 -0.10 -1.38
CA HIS A 20 5.26 1.29 -1.51
C HIS A 20 4.20 2.17 -2.16
N SER A 21 4.33 3.48 -2.00
CA SER A 21 3.49 4.46 -2.70
C SER A 21 4.02 4.68 -4.12
N HIS A 22 3.31 4.17 -5.13
CA HIS A 22 3.72 4.29 -6.53
C HIS A 22 3.32 5.62 -7.21
N PHE A 23 2.22 6.24 -6.78
CA PHE A 23 1.67 7.42 -7.46
C PHE A 23 1.49 8.60 -6.51
N PRO A 24 2.02 9.80 -6.83
CA PRO A 24 1.80 11.00 -6.02
C PRO A 24 0.32 11.36 -5.84
N SER A 25 -0.51 11.12 -6.87
CA SER A 25 -1.94 11.44 -6.86
C SER A 25 -2.75 10.66 -5.82
N THR A 26 -2.30 9.46 -5.46
CA THR A 26 -2.97 8.59 -4.48
C THR A 26 -2.17 8.45 -3.18
N HIS A 27 -1.07 9.20 -3.02
CA HIS A 27 -0.19 9.11 -1.84
C HIS A 27 -0.93 9.33 -0.52
N HIS A 28 -1.88 10.27 -0.47
CA HIS A 28 -2.64 10.51 0.75
C HIS A 28 -3.53 9.32 1.15
N TRP A 29 -3.99 8.51 0.19
CA TRP A 29 -4.74 7.28 0.44
C TRP A 29 -3.81 6.18 0.95
N PHE A 30 -2.60 6.09 0.39
CA PHE A 30 -1.56 5.20 0.89
C PHE A 30 -1.21 5.50 2.36
N LEU A 31 -1.07 6.78 2.73
CA LEU A 31 -0.82 7.18 4.14
C LEU A 31 -1.94 6.75 5.09
N ARG A 32 -3.19 6.63 4.61
CA ARG A 32 -4.28 6.08 5.43
C ARG A 32 -4.06 4.58 5.70
N LEU A 33 -3.58 3.82 4.73
CA LEU A 33 -3.23 2.40 4.92
C LEU A 33 -2.08 2.23 5.92
N VAL A 34 -1.05 3.09 5.84
CA VAL A 34 0.04 3.15 6.83
C VAL A 34 -0.51 3.40 8.24
N ALA A 35 -1.38 4.39 8.40
CA ALA A 35 -1.98 4.72 9.70
C ALA A 35 -2.85 3.58 10.25
N ILE A 36 -3.58 2.89 9.38
CA ILE A 36 -4.38 1.70 9.75
C ILE A 36 -3.44 0.58 10.24
N GLU A 37 -2.38 0.27 9.50
CA GLU A 37 -1.40 -0.76 9.93
C GLU A 37 -0.80 -0.40 11.30
N GLN A 38 -0.32 0.83 11.46
CA GLN A 38 0.27 1.30 12.73
C GLN A 38 -0.71 1.17 13.89
N ARG A 39 -1.97 1.54 13.70
CA ARG A 39 -3.01 1.40 14.73
C ARG A 39 -3.28 -0.06 15.07
N LEU A 40 -3.39 -0.94 14.08
CA LEU A 40 -3.63 -2.37 14.31
C LEU A 40 -2.44 -3.02 15.03
N ARG A 41 -1.20 -2.66 14.68
CA ARG A 41 0.01 -3.09 15.39
C ARG A 41 0.04 -2.62 16.84
N HIS A 42 -0.24 -1.33 17.07
CA HIS A 42 -0.24 -0.74 18.41
C HIS A 42 -1.27 -1.41 19.33
N LEU A 43 -2.44 -1.79 18.78
CA LEU A 43 -3.50 -2.49 19.51
C LEU A 43 -3.24 -4.01 19.65
N GLY A 44 -2.16 -4.54 19.07
CA GLY A 44 -1.86 -5.98 19.09
C GLY A 44 -2.85 -6.84 18.28
N LEU A 45 -3.51 -6.25 17.27
CA LEU A 45 -4.55 -6.92 16.47
C LEU A 45 -4.01 -7.60 15.21
N LEU A 46 -2.71 -7.46 14.92
CA LEU A 46 -2.06 -8.16 13.80
C LEU A 46 -1.28 -9.36 14.31
N HIS A 47 -1.34 -10.45 13.55
CA HIS A 47 -0.42 -11.57 13.71
C HIS A 47 0.93 -11.23 13.06
N ALA A 48 1.66 -10.32 13.70
CA ALA A 48 3.00 -9.87 13.30
C ALA A 48 3.87 -9.75 14.55
N HIS A 49 5.16 -10.07 14.46
CA HIS A 49 6.08 -9.83 15.56
C HIS A 49 6.40 -8.34 15.71
N PRO A 50 6.68 -7.84 16.93
CA PRO A 50 7.08 -6.45 17.15
C PRO A 50 8.36 -6.03 16.39
N ARG A 51 9.20 -7.01 16.01
CA ARG A 51 10.43 -6.80 15.23
C ARG A 51 10.21 -6.91 13.73
N ASP A 52 9.03 -7.36 13.29
CA ASP A 52 8.73 -7.45 11.87
C ASP A 52 8.61 -6.04 11.34
N GLU A 53 9.23 -5.85 10.20
CA GLU A 53 9.09 -4.60 9.48
C GLU A 53 7.63 -4.35 9.04
N PRO A 54 7.19 -3.09 8.93
CA PRO A 54 5.87 -2.74 8.42
C PRO A 54 5.62 -3.24 6.99
N PHE A 55 4.38 -3.60 6.66
CA PHE A 55 3.98 -3.94 5.30
C PHE A 55 4.06 -2.71 4.40
N PHE A 56 3.57 -1.56 4.86
CA PHE A 56 3.58 -0.32 4.09
C PHE A 56 4.85 0.49 4.39
N ARG A 57 5.68 0.70 3.35
CA ARG A 57 6.97 1.38 3.42
C ARG A 57 6.86 2.82 2.96
N LEU A 58 7.40 3.74 3.76
CA LEU A 58 7.47 5.16 3.42
C LEU A 58 8.61 5.51 2.45
N SER A 59 9.50 4.55 2.16
CA SER A 59 10.55 4.75 1.16
C SER A 59 9.96 4.71 -0.26
N PRO A 60 10.62 5.36 -1.24
CA PRO A 60 10.21 5.28 -2.63
C PRO A 60 10.12 3.84 -3.13
N PRO A 61 9.23 3.55 -4.10
CA PRO A 61 9.19 2.25 -4.75
C PRO A 61 10.50 1.99 -5.51
N PRO A 62 10.93 0.72 -5.63
CA PRO A 62 12.17 0.37 -6.32
C PRO A 62 12.12 0.63 -7.84
N GLY A 63 10.92 0.78 -8.41
CA GLY A 63 10.72 1.07 -9.82
C GLY A 63 9.24 1.12 -10.19
N PRO A 64 8.93 1.45 -11.45
CA PRO A 64 7.59 1.32 -11.99
C PRO A 64 7.17 -0.16 -12.08
N VAL A 65 5.87 -0.38 -12.09
CA VAL A 65 5.25 -1.70 -12.27
C VAL A 65 4.23 -1.56 -13.39
N GLU A 66 4.25 -2.47 -14.36
CA GLU A 66 3.22 -2.57 -15.41
C GLU A 66 2.30 -3.74 -15.06
N ASP A 67 1.01 -3.44 -14.96
CA ASP A 67 0.00 -4.39 -14.51
C ASP A 67 -1.40 -3.90 -14.94
N ASP A 68 -2.47 -4.55 -14.51
CA ASP A 68 -3.86 -4.28 -14.89
C ASP A 68 -4.36 -2.85 -14.57
N HIS A 69 -3.60 -2.08 -13.78
CA HIS A 69 -3.90 -0.68 -13.52
C HIS A 69 -3.57 0.25 -14.72
N ILE A 70 -2.75 -0.18 -15.68
CA ILE A 70 -2.27 0.67 -16.78
C ILE A 70 -3.41 1.30 -17.61
N PRO A 71 -4.44 0.56 -18.06
CA PRO A 71 -5.53 1.16 -18.83
C PRO A 71 -6.35 2.19 -18.04
N PHE A 72 -6.44 2.05 -16.72
CA PHE A 72 -7.13 3.01 -15.85
C PHE A 72 -6.27 4.25 -15.62
N LEU A 73 -4.97 4.07 -15.36
CA LEU A 73 -4.02 5.17 -15.21
C LEU A 73 -3.98 6.07 -16.46
N GLN A 74 -4.07 5.48 -17.65
CA GLN A 74 -4.08 6.19 -18.93
C GLN A 74 -5.37 6.99 -19.18
N ARG A 75 -6.50 6.61 -18.56
CA ARG A 75 -7.82 7.18 -18.84
C ARG A 75 -8.35 8.11 -17.74
N GLY A 76 -7.74 8.09 -16.55
CA GLY A 76 -8.20 8.85 -15.38
C GLY A 76 -9.58 8.40 -14.92
#